data_AF-A0A5C9DYA3-F1
#
_entry.id   AF-A0A5C9DYA3-F1
#
_cell.length_a   1.000
_cell.length_b   1.000
_cell.length_c   1.000
_cell.angle_alpha   90.00
_cell.angle_beta   90.00
_cell.angle_gamma   90.00
#
_symmetry.space_group_name_H-M   'P 1'
#
loop_
_entity.id
_entity.type
_entity.pdbx_description
1 polymer ?
#
loop_
_entity_poly.entity_id
_entity_poly.type
_entity_poly.pdbx_seq_one_letter_code
_entity_poly.pdbx_strand_id
1 'polypeptide(L)'
;MLNSGLEEIEVVGLVSKIRNQYVITTDEGIQYELAAIKPQEAVARDYDLGSFAHSLGKRMLVIGMTDGETIWGAKLEEQAS
;
A
#
# COMPACT_ATOMS: atom_id res chain seq x y z
N MET A 1 0.47 8.87 26.10
CA MET A 1 0.15 7.67 25.30
C MET A 1 0.31 8.06 23.85
N LEU A 2 1.31 7.52 23.15
CA LEU A 2 1.51 7.79 21.72
C LEU A 2 0.49 6.93 20.97
N ASN A 3 -0.71 7.46 20.72
CA ASN A 3 -1.54 6.95 19.63
C ASN A 3 -0.79 7.30 18.36
N SER A 4 -0.12 6.32 17.75
CA SER A 4 0.71 6.52 16.56
C SER A 4 -0.06 6.95 15.31
N GLY A 5 -1.37 7.25 15.40
CA GLY A 5 -2.21 7.71 14.30
C GLY A 5 -2.40 6.68 13.18
N LEU A 6 -1.97 5.44 13.41
CA LEU A 6 -2.00 4.35 12.43
C LEU A 6 -3.12 3.38 12.80
N GLU A 7 -3.90 3.00 11.80
CA GLU A 7 -5.00 2.04 11.92
C GLU A 7 -4.76 0.86 10.98
N GLU A 8 -5.21 -0.33 11.38
CA GLU A 8 -5.19 -1.48 10.47
C GLU A 8 -6.21 -1.25 9.35
N ILE A 9 -5.81 -1.57 8.12
CA ILE A 9 -6.67 -1.42 6.94
C ILE A 9 -6.57 -2.64 6.02
N GLU A 10 -7.70 -2.96 5.41
CA GLU A 10 -7.84 -3.95 4.35
C GLU A 10 -8.69 -3.34 3.23
N VAL A 11 -8.12 -3.22 2.03
CA VAL A 11 -8.81 -2.62 0.87
C VAL A 11 -8.58 -3.41 -0.40
N VAL A 12 -9.58 -3.42 -1.28
CA VAL A 12 -9.48 -3.97 -2.63
C VAL A 12 -9.46 -2.83 -3.63
N GLY A 13 -8.57 -2.92 -4.61
CA GLY A 13 -8.45 -1.87 -5.61
C GLY A 13 -7.48 -2.20 -6.73
N LEU A 14 -7.42 -1.29 -7.71
CA LEU A 14 -6.48 -1.37 -8.82
C LEU A 14 -5.11 -0.87 -8.38
N VAL A 15 -4.08 -1.70 -8.58
CA VAL A 15 -2.70 -1.31 -8.32
C VAL A 15 -2.12 -0.62 -9.56
N SER A 16 -1.58 0.58 -9.35
CA SER A 16 -1.00 1.43 -10.38
C SER A 16 0.31 2.06 -9.91
N LYS A 17 1.01 2.74 -10.82
CA LYS A 17 2.22 3.50 -10.49
C LYS A 17 2.07 4.95 -10.96
N ILE A 18 2.18 5.88 -10.02
CA ILE A 18 2.16 7.31 -10.31
C ILE A 18 3.56 7.86 -10.00
N ARG A 19 4.26 8.33 -11.03
CA ARG A 19 5.69 8.69 -10.96
C ARG A 19 6.53 7.51 -10.43
N ASN A 20 7.03 7.61 -9.20
CA ASN A 20 7.86 6.59 -8.57
C ASN A 20 7.17 5.85 -7.41
N GLN A 21 5.90 6.14 -7.14
CA GLN A 21 5.13 5.50 -6.07
C GLN A 21 4.12 4.51 -6.63
N TYR A 22 3.98 3.38 -5.94
CA TYR A 22 2.88 2.45 -6.16
C TYR A 22 1.66 2.93 -5.38
N VAL A 23 0.49 2.84 -6.01
CA VAL A 23 -0.77 3.35 -5.47
C VAL A 23 -1.86 2.30 -5.68
N ILE A 24 -2.71 2.09 -4.69
CA ILE A 24 -3.97 1.36 -4.87
C ILE A 24 -5.14 2.35 -4.94
N THR A 25 -6.01 2.18 -5.93
CA THR A 25 -7.26 2.95 -6.05
C THR A 25 -8.44 2.02 -5.81
N THR A 26 -9.23 2.30 -4.77
CA THR A 26 -10.45 1.53 -4.43
C THR A 26 -11.57 1.81 -5.42
N ASP A 27 -12.64 1.01 -5.39
CA ASP A 27 -13.83 1.22 -6.23
C ASP A 27 -14.55 2.53 -5.94
N GLU A 28 -14.42 3.02 -4.71
CA GLU A 28 -14.97 4.30 -4.29
C GLU A 28 -14.11 5.48 -4.75
N GLY A 29 -13.00 5.21 -5.45
CA GLY A 29 -12.07 6.22 -5.96
C GLY A 29 -11.08 6.73 -4.92
N ILE A 30 -11.00 6.11 -3.74
CA ILE A 30 -10.04 6.47 -2.70
C ILE A 30 -8.67 5.93 -3.10
N GLN A 31 -7.64 6.76 -2.97
CA GLN A 31 -6.27 6.40 -3.32
C GLN A 31 -5.40 6.30 -2.08
N TYR A 32 -4.58 5.25 -2.02
CA TYR A 32 -3.55 5.09 -1.00
C TYR A 32 -2.19 4.82 -1.64
N GLU A 33 -1.15 5.48 -1.14
CA GLU A 33 0.23 5.11 -1.45
C GLU A 33 0.58 3.77 -0.80
N LEU A 34 1.44 2.98 -1.45
CA LEU A 34 1.87 1.68 -0.94
C LEU A 34 3.33 1.72 -0.53
N ALA A 35 3.60 1.40 0.74
CA ALA A 35 4.93 1.20 1.28
C ALA A 35 5.05 -0.22 1.83
N ALA A 36 6.04 -0.98 1.35
CA ALA A 36 6.27 -2.35 1.81
C ALA A 36 6.89 -2.44 3.21
N ILE A 37 7.50 -1.34 3.67
CA ILE A 37 8.13 -1.23 4.97
C ILE A 37 7.19 -0.60 6.00
N LYS A 38 7.44 -0.82 7.29
CA LYS A 38 6.74 -0.09 8.35
C LYS A 38 7.30 1.33 8.50
N PRO A 39 6.52 2.28 9.07
CA PRO A 39 6.96 3.67 9.23
C PRO A 39 8.26 3.81 10.03
N GLN A 40 8.49 2.90 10.98
CA GLN A 40 9.67 2.89 11.87
C GLN A 40 10.93 2.29 11.19
N GLU A 41 10.77 1.66 10.04
CA GLU A 41 11.84 0.99 9.27
C GLU A 41 12.35 1.87 8.12
N ALA A 42 11.86 3.11 7.99
CA ALA A 42 12.15 4.05 6.91
C ALA A 42 13.56 4.65 6.97
N VAL A 43 14.60 3.79 6.96
CA VAL A 43 15.99 4.19 6.74
C VAL A 43 16.38 3.84 5.30
N ALA A 44 16.63 4.88 4.50
CA ALA A 44 16.98 4.93 3.08
C ALA A 44 15.84 4.72 2.05
N ARG A 45 15.74 5.70 1.13
CA ARG A 45 14.66 5.98 0.17
C ARG A 45 14.49 4.97 -0.99
N ASP A 46 15.21 3.86 -0.98
CA ASP A 46 15.20 2.87 -2.08
C ASP A 46 14.43 1.58 -1.74
N TYR A 47 13.78 1.52 -0.57
CA TYR A 47 13.09 0.31 -0.13
C TYR A 47 11.84 0.04 -0.98
N ASP A 48 11.97 -0.98 -1.83
CA ASP A 48 10.91 -1.71 -2.52
C ASP A 48 10.35 -1.19 -3.84
N LEU A 49 11.23 -0.60 -4.66
CA LEU A 49 10.92 -0.25 -6.07
C LEU A 49 10.37 -1.42 -6.92
N GLY A 50 10.51 -2.68 -6.48
CA GLY A 50 10.06 -3.88 -7.19
C GLY A 50 8.95 -4.71 -6.52
N SER A 51 8.66 -4.52 -5.23
CA SER A 51 7.80 -5.48 -4.49
C SER A 51 6.38 -5.52 -5.00
N PHE A 52 5.88 -4.43 -5.56
CA PHE A 52 4.53 -4.34 -6.13
C PHE A 52 4.53 -4.38 -7.67
N ALA A 53 5.69 -4.48 -8.31
CA ALA A 53 5.81 -4.40 -9.77
C ALA A 53 5.00 -5.51 -10.49
N HIS A 54 4.99 -6.71 -9.90
CA HIS A 54 4.27 -7.88 -10.44
C HIS A 54 2.73 -7.76 -10.32
N SER A 55 2.26 -6.79 -9.53
CA SER A 55 0.84 -6.53 -9.30
C SER A 55 0.32 -5.34 -10.11
N LEU A 56 1.16 -4.65 -10.87
CA LEU A 56 0.75 -3.50 -11.67
C LEU A 56 -0.35 -3.86 -12.68
N GLY A 57 -1.40 -3.03 -12.71
CA GLY A 57 -2.56 -3.24 -13.57
C GLY A 57 -3.50 -4.35 -13.10
N LYS A 58 -3.20 -5.01 -11.98
CA LYS A 58 -4.08 -6.00 -11.37
C LYS A 58 -4.93 -5.36 -10.27
N ARG A 59 -6.11 -5.94 -10.09
CA ARG A 59 -6.95 -5.72 -8.93
C ARG A 59 -6.48 -6.65 -7.81
N MET A 60 -6.13 -6.10 -6.67
CA MET A 60 -5.52 -6.84 -5.56
C MET A 60 -6.21 -6.49 -4.25
N LEU A 61 -6.14 -7.42 -3.29
CA LEU A 61 -6.37 -7.13 -1.88
C LEU A 61 -5.08 -6.58 -1.28
N VAL A 62 -5.15 -5.45 -0.58
CA VAL A 62 -4.04 -4.85 0.17
C VAL A 62 -4.36 -4.83 1.66
N ILE A 63 -3.44 -5.34 2.46
CA ILE A 63 -3.52 -5.35 3.93
C ILE A 63 -2.30 -4.62 4.49
N GLY A 64 -2.50 -3.76 5.49
CA GLY A 64 -1.41 -3.05 6.16
C GLY A 64 -1.89 -2.08 7.24
N MET A 65 -1.04 -1.10 7.55
CA MET A 65 -1.35 0.00 8.48
C MET A 65 -1.48 1.30 7.72
N THR A 66 -2.55 2.07 7.93
CA THR A 66 -2.76 3.35 7.26
C THR A 66 -2.65 4.53 8.21
N ASP A 67 -2.08 5.63 7.72
CA ASP A 67 -2.16 6.98 8.32
C ASP A 67 -3.24 7.85 7.65
N GLY A 68 -4.05 7.26 6.77
CA GLY A 68 -5.06 7.94 5.96
C GLY A 68 -4.62 8.24 4.53
N GLU A 69 -3.31 8.24 4.24
CA GLU A 69 -2.75 8.52 2.91
C GLU A 69 -1.90 7.36 2.38
N THR A 70 -1.13 6.70 3.25
CA THR A 70 -0.21 5.62 2.90
C THR A 70 -0.53 4.35 3.66
N ILE A 71 -0.57 3.22 2.96
CA ILE A 71 -0.61 1.89 3.57
C ILE A 71 0.83 1.40 3.72
N TRP A 72 1.28 1.31 4.97
CA TRP A 72 2.58 0.85 5.40
C TRP A 72 2.59 -0.64 5.70
N GLY A 73 3.74 -1.28 5.48
CA GLY A 73 3.86 -2.74 5.58
C GLY A 73 2.91 -3.46 4.63
N ALA A 74 2.58 -2.84 3.49
CA ALA A 74 1.54 -3.30 2.58
C ALA A 74 1.88 -4.67 2.01
N LYS A 75 0.92 -5.60 2.11
CA LYS A 75 0.96 -6.92 1.48
C LYS A 75 -0.14 -7.02 0.44
N LEU A 76 0.19 -7.56 -0.73
CA LEU A 76 -0.75 -7.74 -1.84
C LEU A 76 -1.09 -9.20 -1.99
N GLU A 77 -2.38 -9.50 -2.06
CA GLU A 77 -2.90 -10.84 -2.29
C GLU A 77 -3.84 -10.84 -3.50
N GLU A 78 -3.73 -11.87 -4.34
CA GLU A 78 -4.71 -12.07 -5.41
C GLU A 78 -6.03 -12.51 -4.78
N GLN A 79 -7.16 -11.92 -5.20
CA GLN A 79 -8.46 -12.43 -4.77
C GLN A 79 -8.65 -13.82 -5.38
N ALA A 80 -8.70 -14.85 -4.54
CA ALA A 80 -9.14 -16.16 -4.96
C ALA A 80 -10.56 -16.03 -5.51
N SER A 81 -10.73 -16.38 -6.79
CA SER A 81 -12.02 -16.39 -7.48
C SER A 81 -12.92 -17.52 -6.99
#